data_AF-A0A914SMN5-F1
#
_entry.id   AF-A0A914SMN5-F1
#
_cell.length_a   1.000
_cell.length_b   1.000
_cell.length_c   1.000
_cell.angle_alpha   90.00
_cell.angle_beta   90.00
_cell.angle_gamma   90.00
#
_symmetry.space_group_name_H-M   'P 1'
#
loop_
_entity.id
_entity.type
_entity.pdbx_description
1 polymer ?
#
loop_
_entity_poly.entity_id
_entity_poly.type
_entity_poly.pdbx_seq_one_letter_code
_entity_poly.pdbx_strand_id
1 'polypeptide(L)'
;MIVHEKQLYIIDVSQSVEHDHPNSLVFLRSDIANVSKFFKDQQVPVLSMRRLFEFIVDPTVTDNQAQKMLEEERTAETLEEDVLFMNAYIPHKLDNITDYERDDEEEKEGLELNNPFQKIIGKIIDKDDDKAEDVDEENSENEDDTDSSSVTSIEEDMDKLALEAEKARRRQMYHRDRHESPTTKNERKKLVKEEKRVKRTQKVPKHVKKRHENLKRKNR
;
A
#
# COMPACT_ATOMS: atom_id res chain seq x y z
N MET A 1 14.65 -28.03 -7.02
CA MET A 1 13.31 -28.59 -6.68
C MET A 1 13.35 -30.10 -6.85
N ILE A 2 12.60 -30.84 -6.05
CA ILE A 2 12.49 -32.31 -6.15
C ILE A 2 11.01 -32.69 -6.28
N VAL A 3 10.69 -33.69 -7.10
CA VAL A 3 9.35 -34.26 -7.19
C VAL A 3 9.34 -35.61 -6.48
N HIS A 4 8.48 -35.77 -5.48
CA HIS A 4 8.29 -37.02 -4.73
C HIS A 4 6.78 -37.27 -4.59
N GLU A 5 6.32 -38.50 -4.86
CA GLU A 5 4.88 -38.87 -4.76
C GLU A 5 3.93 -37.92 -5.52
N LYS A 6 4.34 -37.47 -6.72
CA LYS A 6 3.60 -36.48 -7.55
C LYS A 6 3.42 -35.11 -6.88
N GLN A 7 4.19 -34.80 -5.84
CA GLN A 7 4.24 -33.50 -5.18
C GLN A 7 5.60 -32.83 -5.39
N LEU A 8 5.57 -31.50 -5.51
CA LEU A 8 6.74 -30.67 -5.72
C LEU A 8 7.27 -30.16 -4.38
N TYR A 9 8.55 -30.37 -4.13
CA TYR A 9 9.27 -29.91 -2.95
C TYR A 9 10.32 -28.88 -3.35
N ILE A 10 10.26 -27.71 -2.71
CA ILE A 10 11.26 -26.65 -2.84
C ILE A 10 12.32 -26.86 -1.77
N ILE A 11 13.59 -26.86 -2.17
CA ILE A 11 14.75 -27.11 -1.31
C ILE A 11 15.80 -26.04 -1.58
N ASP A 12 16.80 -25.96 -0.68
CA ASP A 12 17.89 -24.99 -0.73
C ASP A 12 17.43 -23.52 -0.64
N VAL A 13 16.59 -23.24 0.34
CA VAL A 13 16.15 -21.87 0.69
C VAL A 13 17.18 -21.11 1.52
N SER A 14 18.42 -21.61 1.61
CA SER A 14 19.47 -21.05 2.46
C SER A 14 19.94 -19.67 1.98
N GLN A 15 19.80 -19.39 0.69
CA GLN A 15 20.14 -18.11 0.04
C GLN A 15 18.90 -17.26 -0.28
N SER A 16 17.70 -17.65 0.19
CA SER A 16 16.49 -16.87 -0.03
C SER A 16 16.57 -15.54 0.71
N VAL A 17 16.03 -14.49 0.08
CA VAL A 17 16.17 -13.11 0.52
C VAL A 17 14.79 -12.53 0.84
N GLU A 18 14.73 -11.65 1.84
CA GLU A 18 13.50 -10.92 2.16
C GLU A 18 13.10 -9.95 1.04
N HIS A 19 11.80 -9.64 0.97
CA HIS A 19 11.25 -8.73 -0.02
C HIS A 19 11.87 -7.33 0.05
N ASP A 20 12.31 -6.85 1.23
CA ASP A 20 12.87 -5.50 1.39
C ASP A 20 14.36 -5.38 0.99
N HIS A 21 14.97 -6.45 0.46
CA HIS A 21 16.37 -6.40 0.04
C HIS A 21 16.54 -5.64 -1.29
N PRO A 22 17.61 -4.82 -1.45
CA PRO A 22 17.81 -3.99 -2.65
C PRO A 22 17.80 -4.78 -3.96
N ASN A 23 18.25 -6.03 -3.94
CA ASN A 23 18.30 -6.90 -5.12
C ASN A 23 17.17 -7.95 -5.17
N SER A 24 16.14 -7.87 -4.31
CA SER A 24 15.11 -8.92 -4.24
C SER A 24 14.41 -9.13 -5.59
N LEU A 25 14.07 -8.04 -6.30
CA LEU A 25 13.41 -8.09 -7.61
C LEU A 25 14.32 -8.64 -8.71
N VAL A 26 15.63 -8.38 -8.62
CA VAL A 26 16.61 -8.92 -9.56
C VAL A 26 16.69 -10.44 -9.41
N PHE A 27 16.72 -10.95 -8.17
CA PHE A 27 16.67 -12.38 -7.91
C PHE A 27 15.34 -12.99 -8.37
N LEU A 28 14.22 -12.34 -8.06
CA LEU A 28 12.90 -12.80 -8.51
C LEU A 28 12.80 -12.90 -10.04
N ARG A 29 13.32 -11.93 -10.77
CA ARG A 29 13.39 -11.98 -12.25
C ARG A 29 14.22 -13.16 -12.74
N SER A 30 15.37 -13.42 -12.12
CA SER A 30 16.21 -14.56 -12.47
C SER A 30 15.50 -15.89 -12.21
N ASP A 31 14.79 -16.01 -11.08
CA ASP A 31 14.01 -17.19 -10.73
C ASP A 31 12.88 -17.42 -11.73
N ILE A 32 12.12 -16.38 -12.06
CA ILE A 32 11.09 -16.42 -13.11
C ILE A 32 11.68 -16.88 -14.44
N ALA A 33 12.85 -16.37 -14.83
CA ALA A 33 13.50 -16.77 -16.07
C ALA A 33 13.92 -18.23 -16.10
N ASN A 34 14.49 -18.71 -15.00
CA ASN A 34 14.94 -20.09 -14.88
C ASN A 34 13.74 -21.06 -14.92
N VAL A 35 12.66 -20.73 -14.21
CA VAL A 35 11.43 -21.55 -14.16
C VAL A 35 10.72 -21.54 -15.51
N SER A 36 10.50 -20.37 -16.10
CA SER A 36 9.86 -20.25 -17.41
C SER A 36 10.66 -20.97 -18.49
N LYS A 37 11.99 -20.85 -18.48
CA LYS A 37 12.87 -21.58 -19.41
C LYS A 37 12.72 -23.09 -19.27
N PHE A 38 12.72 -23.61 -18.05
CA PHE A 38 12.53 -25.04 -17.80
C PHE A 38 11.22 -25.56 -18.40
N PHE A 39 10.10 -24.87 -18.19
CA PHE A 39 8.81 -25.29 -18.74
C PHE A 39 8.68 -25.09 -20.25
N LYS A 40 9.27 -24.03 -20.80
CA LYS A 40 9.39 -23.82 -22.26
C LYS A 40 10.17 -24.96 -22.92
N ASP A 41 11.27 -25.41 -22.32
CA ASP A 41 12.06 -26.54 -22.83
C ASP A 41 11.26 -27.86 -22.83
N GLN A 42 10.24 -27.97 -21.96
CA GLN A 42 9.29 -29.09 -21.93
C GLN A 42 8.05 -28.88 -22.84
N GLN A 43 8.05 -27.85 -23.69
CA GLN A 43 6.95 -27.49 -24.59
C GLN A 43 5.62 -27.18 -23.87
N VAL A 44 5.71 -26.74 -22.61
CA VAL A 44 4.54 -26.29 -21.85
C VAL A 44 4.33 -24.81 -22.15
N PRO A 45 3.10 -24.37 -22.51
CA PRO A 45 2.81 -22.96 -22.66
C PRO A 45 2.89 -22.27 -21.30
N VAL A 46 3.62 -21.16 -21.24
CA VAL A 46 3.90 -20.41 -20.00
C VAL A 46 3.36 -19.00 -20.11
N LEU A 47 3.21 -18.32 -18.98
CA LEU A 47 2.91 -16.89 -18.97
C LEU A 47 4.15 -16.09 -19.43
N SER A 48 3.91 -14.88 -19.92
CA SER A 48 4.99 -13.92 -20.17
C SER A 48 5.69 -13.54 -18.87
N MET A 49 6.95 -13.12 -18.99
CA MET A 49 7.83 -12.88 -17.85
C MET A 49 7.35 -11.68 -17.04
N ARG A 50 6.91 -10.64 -17.75
CA ARG A 50 6.24 -9.48 -17.17
C ARG A 50 4.99 -9.91 -16.40
N ARG A 51 4.13 -10.73 -17.02
CA ARG A 51 2.84 -11.09 -16.44
C ARG A 51 2.98 -11.99 -15.22
N LEU A 52 3.89 -12.95 -15.27
CA LEU A 52 4.21 -13.80 -14.13
C LEU A 52 4.81 -12.98 -12.98
N PHE A 53 5.64 -11.98 -13.28
CA PHE A 53 6.16 -11.06 -12.27
C PHE A 53 5.06 -10.23 -11.62
N GLU A 54 4.19 -9.61 -12.42
CA GLU A 54 3.02 -8.87 -11.93
C GLU A 54 2.16 -9.76 -11.03
N PHE A 55 1.88 -11.00 -11.45
CA PHE A 55 1.11 -11.96 -10.67
C PHE A 55 1.74 -12.29 -9.30
N ILE A 56 3.08 -12.39 -9.22
CA ILE A 56 3.77 -12.70 -7.96
C ILE A 56 3.81 -11.51 -7.02
N VAL A 57 3.96 -10.30 -7.56
CA VAL A 57 4.15 -9.08 -6.75
C VAL A 57 2.82 -8.45 -6.34
N ASP A 58 1.75 -8.65 -7.13
CA ASP A 58 0.46 -8.02 -6.91
C ASP A 58 -0.28 -8.66 -5.71
N PRO A 59 -0.47 -7.93 -4.60
CA PRO A 59 -1.11 -8.45 -3.40
C PRO A 59 -2.64 -8.56 -3.53
N THR A 60 -3.22 -8.04 -4.62
CA THR A 60 -4.68 -7.95 -4.83
C THR A 60 -5.25 -9.17 -5.55
N VAL A 61 -4.40 -10.00 -6.14
CA VAL A 61 -4.82 -11.10 -6.99
C VAL A 61 -5.56 -12.16 -6.17
N THR A 62 -6.79 -12.45 -6.59
CA THR A 62 -7.62 -13.51 -6.02
C THR A 62 -7.43 -14.84 -6.77
N ASP A 63 -7.71 -15.97 -6.10
CA ASP A 63 -7.57 -17.31 -6.69
C ASP A 63 -8.36 -17.48 -7.99
N ASN A 64 -9.53 -16.85 -8.10
CA ASN A 64 -10.37 -16.90 -9.31
C ASN A 64 -9.74 -16.15 -10.49
N GLN A 65 -9.17 -14.97 -10.23
CA GLN A 65 -8.45 -14.20 -11.24
C GLN A 65 -7.18 -14.93 -11.68
N ALA A 66 -6.48 -15.54 -10.72
CA ALA A 66 -5.30 -16.36 -10.97
C ALA A 66 -5.59 -17.48 -11.96
N GLN A 67 -6.69 -18.21 -11.77
CA GLN A 67 -7.10 -19.30 -12.67
C GLN A 67 -7.42 -18.77 -14.07
N LYS A 68 -8.22 -17.70 -14.18
CA LYS A 68 -8.58 -17.10 -15.47
C LYS A 68 -7.35 -16.65 -16.26
N MET A 69 -6.45 -15.92 -15.61
CA MET A 69 -5.18 -15.48 -16.22
C MET A 69 -4.35 -16.67 -16.72
N LEU A 70 -4.29 -17.75 -15.92
CA LEU A 70 -3.52 -18.93 -16.24
C LEU A 70 -4.09 -19.73 -17.41
N GLU A 71 -5.39 -19.61 -17.69
CA GLU A 71 -6.07 -20.25 -18.81
C GLU A 71 -6.00 -19.42 -20.10
N GLU A 72 -6.16 -18.10 -20.00
CA GLU A 72 -6.31 -17.21 -21.16
C GLU A 72 -4.98 -16.67 -21.70
N GLU A 73 -3.98 -16.42 -20.84
CA GLU A 73 -2.79 -15.63 -21.20
C GLU A 73 -1.51 -16.47 -21.42
N ARG A 74 -1.60 -17.81 -21.33
CA ARG A 74 -0.44 -18.69 -21.57
C ARG A 74 -0.11 -18.75 -23.05
N THR A 75 1.14 -18.51 -23.39
CA THR A 75 1.64 -18.58 -24.77
C THR A 75 2.87 -19.49 -24.85
N ALA A 76 3.07 -20.10 -26.02
CA ALA A 76 4.27 -20.89 -26.30
C ALA A 76 5.41 -20.03 -26.88
N GLU A 77 5.10 -18.80 -27.30
CA GLU A 77 6.02 -17.90 -27.96
C GLU A 77 6.79 -17.04 -26.95
N THR A 78 8.01 -16.68 -27.30
CA THR A 78 8.79 -15.72 -26.50
C THR A 78 8.50 -14.33 -27.02
N LEU A 79 7.91 -13.49 -26.18
CA LEU A 79 7.55 -12.13 -26.54
C LEU A 79 8.79 -11.24 -26.44
N GLU A 80 8.97 -10.32 -27.40
CA GLU A 80 10.05 -9.32 -27.36
C GLU A 80 9.98 -8.46 -26.09
N GLU A 81 8.76 -8.26 -25.59
CA GLU A 81 8.44 -7.60 -24.32
C GLU A 81 9.15 -8.24 -23.12
N ASP A 82 9.38 -9.55 -23.14
CA ASP A 82 10.08 -10.25 -22.04
C ASP A 82 11.55 -9.81 -21.95
N VAL A 83 12.19 -9.58 -23.10
CA VAL A 83 13.59 -9.13 -23.16
C VAL A 83 13.71 -7.68 -22.70
N LEU A 84 12.76 -6.83 -23.13
CA LEU A 84 12.67 -5.44 -22.66
C LEU A 84 12.49 -5.39 -21.15
N PHE A 85 11.56 -6.18 -20.62
CA PHE A 85 11.25 -6.24 -19.20
C PHE A 85 12.45 -6.65 -18.35
N MET A 86 13.27 -7.60 -18.83
CA MET A 86 14.46 -8.05 -18.10
C MET A 86 15.50 -6.96 -17.90
N ASN A 87 15.66 -6.07 -18.88
CA ASN A 87 16.65 -5.00 -18.86
C ASN A 87 16.12 -3.71 -18.24
N ALA A 88 14.81 -3.56 -18.12
CA ALA A 88 14.21 -2.35 -17.58
C ALA A 88 14.42 -2.21 -16.08
N TYR A 89 14.63 -0.98 -15.61
CA TYR A 89 14.71 -0.68 -14.18
C TYR A 89 13.30 -0.72 -13.56
N ILE A 90 13.11 -1.42 -12.44
CA ILE A 90 11.86 -1.35 -11.68
C ILE A 90 12.18 -0.78 -10.30
N PRO A 91 11.61 0.39 -9.95
CA PRO A 91 11.75 0.95 -8.62
C PRO A 91 11.19 0.01 -7.56
N HIS A 92 11.99 -0.25 -6.54
CA HIS A 92 11.65 -1.16 -5.46
C HIS A 92 10.73 -0.51 -4.40
N LYS A 93 10.86 0.81 -4.22
CA LYS A 93 10.10 1.64 -3.28
C LYS A 93 9.68 2.91 -4.00
N LEU A 94 8.63 3.54 -3.50
CA LEU A 94 8.20 4.86 -3.98
C LEU A 94 9.32 5.91 -3.83
N ASP A 95 10.16 5.79 -2.79
CA ASP A 95 11.32 6.67 -2.59
C ASP A 95 12.36 6.61 -3.72
N ASN A 96 12.40 5.51 -4.48
CA ASN A 96 13.34 5.34 -5.59
C ASN A 96 12.82 5.95 -6.91
N ILE A 97 11.60 6.49 -6.90
CA ILE A 97 11.02 7.22 -8.01
C ILE A 97 11.45 8.68 -7.86
N THR A 98 12.32 9.15 -8.75
CA THR A 98 12.88 10.51 -8.66
C THR A 98 11.90 11.58 -9.09
N ASP A 99 11.22 11.36 -10.22
CA ASP A 99 10.46 12.40 -10.92
C ASP A 99 8.97 12.03 -11.04
N TYR A 100 8.32 11.63 -9.93
CA TYR A 100 6.91 11.22 -9.95
C TYR A 100 5.96 12.33 -10.46
N GLU A 101 6.24 13.60 -10.13
CA GLU A 101 5.40 14.74 -10.57
C GLU A 101 5.42 14.91 -12.09
N ARG A 102 6.61 14.84 -12.70
CA ARG A 102 6.75 14.95 -14.16
C ARG A 102 6.10 13.76 -14.85
N ASP A 103 6.33 12.55 -14.35
CA ASP A 103 5.79 11.34 -14.92
C ASP A 103 4.24 11.34 -14.88
N ASP A 104 3.62 11.85 -13.79
CA ASP A 104 2.16 11.99 -13.69
C ASP A 104 1.58 13.08 -14.60
N GLU A 105 2.35 14.14 -14.89
CA GLU A 105 1.97 15.18 -15.87
C GLU A 105 2.05 14.62 -17.30
N GLU A 106 3.14 13.93 -17.65
CA GLU A 106 3.33 13.29 -18.96
C GLU A 106 2.22 12.26 -19.25
N GLU A 107 1.81 11.47 -18.23
CA GLU A 107 0.72 10.51 -18.38
C GLU A 107 -0.64 11.20 -18.60
N LYS A 108 -0.93 12.32 -17.91
CA LYS A 108 -2.15 13.12 -18.14
C LYS A 108 -2.17 13.76 -19.53
N GLU A 109 -1.00 14.15 -20.02
CA GLU A 109 -0.82 14.68 -21.37
C GLU A 109 -0.83 13.58 -22.44
N GLY A 110 -0.83 12.30 -22.03
CA GLY A 110 -0.89 11.14 -22.91
C GLY A 110 0.45 10.80 -23.59
N LEU A 111 1.57 11.30 -23.05
CA LEU A 111 2.90 10.92 -23.50
C LEU A 111 3.32 9.57 -22.90
N GLU A 112 4.11 8.82 -23.67
CA GLU A 112 4.70 7.57 -23.19
C GLU A 112 5.81 7.86 -22.17
N LEU A 113 5.68 7.28 -20.99
CA LEU A 113 6.69 7.34 -19.94
C LEU A 113 8.01 6.74 -20.43
N ASN A 114 9.12 7.35 -20.01
CA ASN A 114 10.46 6.82 -20.27
C ASN A 114 10.65 5.38 -19.74
N ASN A 115 9.90 4.99 -18.72
CA ASN A 115 9.90 3.64 -18.18
C ASN A 115 8.46 3.12 -17.95
N PRO A 116 7.98 2.18 -18.78
CA PRO A 116 6.61 1.68 -18.68
C PRO A 116 6.37 0.80 -17.43
N PHE A 117 7.42 0.38 -16.74
CA PHE A 117 7.35 -0.59 -15.64
C PHE A 117 7.41 0.03 -14.24
N GLN A 118 7.41 1.35 -14.17
CA GLN A 118 7.58 2.10 -12.93
C GLN A 118 6.46 1.86 -11.91
N LYS A 119 5.21 1.69 -12.38
CA LYS A 119 4.02 1.54 -11.53
C LYS A 119 3.64 0.08 -11.21
N ILE A 120 4.46 -0.91 -11.62
CA ILE A 120 4.11 -2.34 -11.49
C ILE A 120 3.92 -2.81 -10.03
N ILE A 121 4.71 -2.28 -9.09
CA ILE A 121 4.74 -2.76 -7.70
C ILE A 121 3.72 -2.04 -6.80
N GLY A 122 3.27 -0.85 -7.21
CA GLY A 122 2.53 0.08 -6.36
C GLY A 122 1.01 -0.10 -6.36
N LYS A 123 0.47 -1.24 -6.79
CA LYS A 123 -0.99 -1.45 -6.79
C LYS A 123 -1.49 -1.58 -5.34
N ILE A 124 -2.19 -0.56 -4.88
CA ILE A 124 -2.84 -0.54 -3.57
C ILE A 124 -4.23 -1.15 -3.73
N ILE A 125 -4.68 -1.92 -2.74
CA ILE A 125 -6.09 -2.29 -2.62
C ILE A 125 -6.82 -1.01 -2.19
N ASP A 126 -7.26 -0.21 -3.14
CA ASP A 126 -8.23 0.84 -2.87
C ASP A 126 -9.51 0.15 -2.41
N LYS A 127 -9.82 0.26 -1.12
CA LYS A 127 -11.06 -0.29 -0.56
C LYS A 127 -12.30 0.51 -0.94
N ASP A 128 -12.14 1.58 -1.72
CA ASP A 128 -13.21 2.52 -2.07
C ASP A 128 -13.34 2.79 -3.58
N ASP A 129 -12.62 2.11 -4.47
CA ASP A 129 -12.74 2.29 -5.94
C ASP A 129 -13.28 1.04 -6.64
N ASP A 130 -14.54 0.72 -6.38
CA ASP A 130 -15.39 0.15 -7.42
C ASP A 130 -15.85 1.30 -8.32
N LYS A 131 -15.13 1.51 -9.45
CA LYS A 131 -15.66 1.81 -10.81
C LYS A 131 -14.66 2.61 -11.64
N ALA A 132 -14.03 1.90 -12.59
CA ALA A 132 -13.68 2.50 -13.87
C ALA A 132 -13.69 1.41 -14.96
N GLU A 133 -14.87 0.82 -15.23
CA GLU A 133 -15.23 0.42 -16.59
C GLU A 133 -16.67 0.88 -16.89
N ASP A 134 -16.80 1.40 -18.09
CA ASP A 134 -17.81 2.27 -18.68
C ASP A 134 -19.17 1.55 -18.93
N VAL A 135 -20.28 2.05 -18.37
CA VAL A 135 -21.63 1.91 -18.96
C VAL A 135 -22.49 3.12 -18.58
N ASP A 136 -23.00 3.73 -19.64
CA ASP A 136 -23.86 4.91 -19.76
C ASP A 136 -25.32 4.69 -19.29
N GLU A 137 -26.04 5.81 -19.19
CA GLU A 137 -27.51 6.01 -19.13
C GLU A 137 -28.31 5.76 -17.83
N GLU A 138 -28.79 6.90 -17.30
CA GLU A 138 -30.18 7.22 -16.93
C GLU A 138 -31.07 6.14 -16.29
N ASN A 139 -31.44 6.32 -15.02
CA ASN A 139 -32.73 6.94 -14.67
C ASN A 139 -32.92 6.97 -13.14
N SER A 140 -33.33 8.15 -12.68
CA SER A 140 -33.71 8.49 -11.32
C SER A 140 -35.12 7.98 -11.04
N GLU A 141 -35.34 7.24 -9.95
CA GLU A 141 -36.57 7.42 -9.15
C GLU A 141 -36.24 7.39 -7.65
N ASN A 142 -36.63 8.50 -7.03
CA ASN A 142 -36.48 8.89 -5.64
C ASN A 142 -37.51 8.22 -4.72
N GLU A 143 -37.28 8.43 -3.42
CA GLU A 143 -38.22 8.73 -2.32
C GLU A 143 -37.66 8.00 -1.08
N ASP A 144 -36.71 8.55 -0.34
CA ASP A 144 -36.65 9.86 0.34
C ASP A 144 -37.81 10.09 1.31
N ASP A 145 -37.46 10.15 2.59
CA ASP A 145 -37.94 11.15 3.54
C ASP A 145 -37.05 11.06 4.79
N THR A 146 -35.97 11.85 4.86
CA THR A 146 -35.87 13.25 5.34
C THR A 146 -36.06 13.37 6.87
N ASP A 147 -35.34 14.22 7.60
CA ASP A 147 -34.98 15.61 7.29
C ASP A 147 -33.78 16.03 8.18
N SER A 148 -32.64 16.44 7.61
CA SER A 148 -32.23 17.83 7.25
C SER A 148 -31.84 18.70 8.46
N SER A 149 -30.72 19.42 8.42
CA SER A 149 -30.33 20.46 7.45
C SER A 149 -28.82 20.75 7.59
N SER A 150 -28.08 21.43 6.72
CA SER A 150 -28.19 21.93 5.34
C SER A 150 -26.82 22.61 5.07
N VAL A 151 -26.23 22.39 3.90
CA VAL A 151 -25.24 23.20 3.17
C VAL A 151 -24.05 23.84 3.93
N THR A 152 -22.84 23.32 3.67
CA THR A 152 -21.64 24.09 3.23
C THR A 152 -20.41 23.18 3.13
N SER A 153 -20.00 22.84 1.91
CA SER A 153 -18.83 22.00 1.60
C SER A 153 -17.48 22.73 1.78
N ILE A 154 -17.28 23.37 2.94
CA ILE A 154 -16.05 24.10 3.30
C ILE A 154 -15.57 23.75 4.74
N GLU A 155 -16.36 23.06 5.55
CA GLU A 155 -16.08 22.92 7.00
C GLU A 155 -15.22 21.69 7.40
N GLU A 156 -15.14 20.63 6.59
CA GLU A 156 -14.37 19.41 6.95
C GLU A 156 -12.85 19.62 6.92
N ASP A 157 -12.36 20.54 6.09
CA ASP A 157 -10.93 20.87 6.01
C ASP A 157 -10.45 21.66 7.25
N MET A 158 -11.34 22.44 7.88
CA MET A 158 -11.01 23.24 9.06
C MET A 158 -10.78 22.38 10.31
N ASP A 159 -11.54 21.30 10.48
CA ASP A 159 -11.40 20.39 11.62
C ASP A 159 -10.13 19.54 11.54
N LYS A 160 -9.72 19.14 10.32
CA LYS A 160 -8.47 18.42 10.09
C LYS A 160 -7.25 19.31 10.34
N LEU A 161 -7.29 20.56 9.88
CA LEU A 161 -6.27 21.58 10.16
C LEU A 161 -6.18 21.92 11.65
N ALA A 162 -7.32 22.04 12.34
CA ALA A 162 -7.35 22.30 13.78
C ALA A 162 -6.70 21.16 14.59
N LEU A 163 -6.98 19.91 14.20
CA LEU A 163 -6.41 18.73 14.84
C LEU A 163 -4.89 18.61 14.60
N GLU A 164 -4.42 18.98 13.40
CA GLU A 164 -2.99 19.01 13.08
C GLU A 164 -2.25 20.13 13.83
N ALA A 165 -2.85 21.33 13.90
CA ALA A 165 -2.33 22.43 14.70
C ALA A 165 -2.22 22.07 16.19
N GLU A 166 -3.21 21.37 16.75
CA GLU A 166 -3.15 20.90 18.14
C GLU A 166 -2.02 19.87 18.35
N LYS A 167 -1.81 18.95 17.40
CA LYS A 167 -0.70 17.99 17.43
C LYS A 167 0.65 18.70 17.37
N ALA A 168 0.81 19.71 16.52
CA ALA A 168 2.03 20.51 16.40
C ALA A 168 2.35 21.26 17.70
N ARG A 169 1.34 21.91 18.31
CA ARG A 169 1.50 22.59 19.62
C ARG A 169 1.92 21.63 20.71
N ARG A 170 1.35 20.41 20.75
CA ARG A 170 1.80 19.37 21.69
C ARG A 170 3.26 18.98 21.45
N ARG A 171 3.69 18.77 20.21
CA ARG A 171 5.09 18.42 19.91
C ARG A 171 6.06 19.49 20.42
N GLN A 172 5.76 20.77 20.18
CA GLN A 172 6.56 21.91 20.66
C GLN A 172 6.62 21.96 22.20
N MET A 173 5.50 21.71 22.87
CA MET A 173 5.38 21.79 24.32
C MET A 173 6.14 20.68 25.08
N TYR A 174 6.21 19.48 24.50
CA TYR A 174 6.98 18.36 25.06
C TYR A 174 8.45 18.35 24.64
N HIS A 175 8.84 19.15 23.64
CA HIS A 175 10.22 19.33 23.24
C HIS A 175 11.03 19.98 24.38
N ARG A 176 12.33 19.63 24.47
CA ARG A 176 13.23 20.18 25.48
C ARG A 176 14.49 20.67 24.80
N ASP A 177 14.65 21.99 24.75
CA ASP A 177 15.86 22.59 24.20
C ASP A 177 17.06 22.32 25.10
N ARG A 178 18.21 22.02 24.46
CA ARG A 178 19.46 21.70 25.15
C ARG A 178 20.05 22.91 25.89
N HIS A 179 19.75 24.12 25.42
CA HIS A 179 20.23 25.39 25.97
C HIS A 179 19.09 26.28 26.52
N GLU A 180 18.04 25.68 27.11
CA GLU A 180 16.95 26.44 27.74
C GLU A 180 17.43 27.25 28.96
N SER A 181 16.98 28.50 29.08
CA SER A 181 17.23 29.30 30.29
C SER A 181 16.37 28.80 31.47
N PRO A 182 16.74 29.09 32.73
CA PRO A 182 15.96 28.63 33.88
C PRO A 182 14.51 29.12 33.90
N THR A 183 14.23 30.29 33.33
CA THR A 183 12.90 30.89 33.26
C THR A 183 12.02 30.16 32.24
N THR A 184 12.50 29.93 31.02
CA THR A 184 11.74 29.25 29.96
C THR A 184 11.44 27.78 30.31
N LYS A 185 12.37 27.12 31.01
CA LYS A 185 12.15 25.77 31.57
C LYS A 185 10.98 25.71 32.56
N ASN A 186 10.84 26.71 33.42
CA ASN A 186 9.78 26.76 34.42
C ASN A 186 8.41 27.00 33.77
N GLU A 187 8.35 27.88 32.78
CA GLU A 187 7.15 28.13 31.98
C GLU A 187 6.68 26.87 31.24
N ARG A 188 7.59 26.17 30.55
CA ARG A 188 7.28 24.90 29.88
C ARG A 188 6.74 23.86 30.85
N LYS A 189 7.38 23.70 32.01
CA LYS A 189 6.90 22.78 33.05
C LYS A 189 5.52 23.17 33.60
N LYS A 190 5.24 24.46 33.73
CA LYS A 190 3.94 24.98 34.17
C LYS A 190 2.86 24.63 33.14
N LEU A 191 3.10 24.92 31.87
CA LEU A 191 2.19 24.58 30.77
C LEU A 191 1.91 23.06 30.75
N VAL A 192 2.95 22.21 30.83
CA VAL A 192 2.77 20.74 30.79
C VAL A 192 1.95 20.24 31.99
N LYS A 193 2.07 20.87 33.16
CA LYS A 193 1.25 20.54 34.33
C LYS A 193 -0.21 20.94 34.14
N GLU A 194 -0.47 22.11 33.56
CA GLU A 194 -1.82 22.61 33.27
C GLU A 194 -2.54 21.73 32.25
N GLU A 195 -1.88 21.39 31.14
CA GLU A 195 -2.45 20.46 30.13
C GLU A 195 -2.77 19.09 30.74
N LYS A 196 -1.87 18.53 31.56
CA LYS A 196 -2.12 17.27 32.28
C LYS A 196 -3.25 17.39 33.30
N ARG A 197 -3.46 18.55 33.92
CA ARG A 197 -4.57 18.80 34.85
C ARG A 197 -5.90 18.77 34.10
N VAL A 198 -5.99 19.46 32.96
CA VAL A 198 -7.17 19.43 32.08
C VAL A 198 -7.45 18.00 31.57
N LYS A 199 -6.43 17.27 31.12
CA LYS A 199 -6.61 15.87 30.68
C LYS A 199 -7.07 14.93 31.79
N ARG A 200 -6.78 15.23 33.06
CA ARG A 200 -7.25 14.44 34.20
C ARG A 200 -8.73 14.67 34.49
N THR A 201 -9.27 15.86 34.23
CA THR A 201 -10.71 16.14 34.46
C THR A 201 -11.59 15.40 33.44
N GLN A 202 -11.13 15.26 32.20
CA GLN A 202 -11.83 14.54 31.12
C GLN A 202 -11.52 13.03 31.07
N LYS A 203 -10.73 12.50 32.01
CA LYS A 203 -10.26 11.10 31.97
C LYS A 203 -11.39 10.13 32.33
N VAL A 204 -11.52 9.06 31.55
CA VAL A 204 -12.42 7.93 31.85
C VAL A 204 -12.13 7.35 33.25
N PRO A 205 -13.14 7.21 34.13
CA PRO A 205 -12.96 6.64 35.45
C PRO A 205 -12.35 5.23 35.42
N LYS A 206 -11.47 4.94 36.39
CA LYS A 206 -10.71 3.67 36.44
C LYS A 206 -11.60 2.43 36.45
N HIS A 207 -12.75 2.48 37.13
CA HIS A 207 -13.68 1.36 37.22
C HIS A 207 -14.34 1.05 35.87
N VAL A 208 -14.70 2.07 35.08
CA VAL A 208 -15.25 1.90 33.73
C VAL A 208 -14.21 1.27 32.81
N LYS A 209 -12.97 1.77 32.83
CA LYS A 209 -11.86 1.19 32.03
C LYS A 209 -11.63 -0.28 32.36
N LYS A 210 -11.58 -0.65 33.65
CA LYS A 210 -11.40 -2.04 34.10
C LYS A 210 -12.55 -2.95 33.66
N ARG A 211 -13.79 -2.49 33.72
CA ARG A 211 -14.96 -3.26 33.28
C ARG A 211 -14.87 -3.59 31.79
N HIS A 212 -14.53 -2.60 30.96
CA HIS A 212 -14.39 -2.78 29.51
C HIS A 212 -13.24 -3.73 29.15
N GLU A 213 -12.11 -3.64 29.84
CA GLU A 213 -10.97 -4.56 29.65
C GLU A 213 -11.33 -6.01 30.04
N ASN A 214 -12.04 -6.21 31.15
CA ASN A 214 -12.49 -7.53 31.58
C ASN A 214 -13.51 -8.14 30.60
N LEU A 215 -14.42 -7.34 30.04
CA LEU A 215 -15.36 -7.79 29.01
C LEU A 215 -14.63 -8.23 27.73
N LYS A 216 -13.67 -7.41 27.25
CA LYS A 216 -12.82 -7.78 26.10
C LYS A 216 -12.05 -9.08 26.31
N ARG A 217 -11.59 -9.34 27.54
CA ARG A 217 -10.90 -10.59 27.90
C ARG A 217 -11.80 -11.81 27.98
N LYS A 218 -13.10 -11.64 28.25
CA LYS A 218 -14.07 -12.75 28.25
C LYS A 218 -14.56 -13.12 26.86
N ASN A 219 -14.55 -12.17 25.94
CA ASN A 219 -15.00 -12.35 24.55
C ASN A 219 -13.89 -12.82 23.60
N ARG A 220 -12.74 -13.22 24.13
CA ARG A 220 -11.57 -13.69 23.39
C ARG A 220 -11.16 -15.05 23.95
#